data_AF-A0A2E7CCB5-F1
#
_entry.id   AF-A0A2E7CCB5-F1
#
_cell.length_a   1.000
_cell.length_b   1.000
_cell.length_c   1.000
_cell.angle_alpha   90.00
_cell.angle_beta   90.00
_cell.angle_gamma   90.00
#
_symmetry.space_group_name_H-M   'P 1'
#
loop_
_entity.id
_entity.type
_entity.pdbx_description
1 polymer ?
#
loop_
_entity_poly.entity_id
_entity_poly.type
_entity_poly.pdbx_seq_one_letter_code
_entity_poly.pdbx_strand_id
1 'polypeptide(L)'
;MQMDKYDFMILDIIRNFKLENQNHIRLSVLERNFWKRIEADTDLHVGQARIGERITNLYLDGLIQNKDGYTLTKKGREQLAFAPWNNELVS
;
A
#
# COMPACT_ATOMS: atom_id res chain seq x y z
N MET A 1 8.77 12.54 0.88
CA MET A 1 8.10 12.01 2.07
C MET A 1 8.90 10.84 2.59
N GLN A 2 9.12 10.72 3.90
CA GLN A 2 9.65 9.47 4.45
C GLN A 2 8.45 8.53 4.60
N MET A 3 8.40 7.47 3.79
CA MET A 3 7.34 6.47 3.87
C MET A 3 7.46 5.67 5.15
N ASP A 4 6.32 5.39 5.78
CA ASP A 4 6.26 4.50 6.94
C ASP A 4 5.72 3.11 6.58
N LYS A 5 5.61 2.23 7.58
CA LYS A 5 5.15 0.84 7.40
C LYS A 5 3.78 0.74 6.72
N TYR A 6 2.89 1.72 6.93
CA TYR A 6 1.53 1.71 6.38
C TYR A 6 1.50 2.14 4.92
N ASP A 7 2.38 3.06 4.52
CA ASP A 7 2.55 3.43 3.11
C ASP A 7 3.06 2.23 2.31
N PHE A 8 4.05 1.51 2.83
CA PHE A 8 4.51 0.25 2.23
C PHE A 8 3.39 -0.80 2.20
N MET A 9 2.53 -0.85 3.22
CA MET A 9 1.43 -1.81 3.30
C MET A 9 0.42 -1.57 2.17
N ILE A 10 0.11 -0.31 1.87
CA ILE A 10 -0.76 0.07 0.75
C ILE A 10 -0.13 -0.39 -0.57
N LEU A 11 1.15 -0.14 -0.79
CA LEU A 11 1.84 -0.59 -2.01
C LEU A 11 1.81 -2.12 -2.16
N ASP A 12 2.01 -2.85 -1.06
CA ASP A 12 1.98 -4.30 -1.05
C ASP A 12 0.59 -4.87 -1.36
N ILE A 13 -0.48 -4.30 -0.78
CA ILE A 13 -1.86 -4.71 -1.10
C ILE A 13 -2.14 -4.53 -2.59
N ILE A 14 -1.75 -3.39 -3.17
CA ILE A 14 -1.95 -3.11 -4.59
C ILE A 14 -1.18 -4.12 -5.46
N ARG A 15 0.07 -4.43 -5.12
CA ARG A 15 0.88 -5.43 -5.81
C ARG A 15 0.20 -6.80 -5.78
N ASN A 16 -0.15 -7.28 -4.59
CA ASN A 16 -0.67 -8.63 -4.40
C ASN A 16 -2.03 -8.80 -5.09
N PHE A 17 -2.90 -7.80 -4.99
CA PHE A 17 -4.18 -7.82 -5.72
C PHE A 17 -3.98 -7.95 -7.23
N LYS A 18 -3.00 -7.22 -7.81
CA LYS A 18 -2.70 -7.31 -9.25
C LYS A 18 -2.15 -8.69 -9.62
N LEU A 19 -1.31 -9.31 -8.80
CA LEU A 19 -0.77 -10.64 -9.04
C LEU A 19 -1.87 -11.71 -8.99
N GLU A 20 -2.74 -11.64 -7.99
CA GLU A 20 -3.80 -12.62 -7.76
C GLU A 20 -4.96 -12.49 -8.75
N ASN A 21 -5.37 -11.27 -9.08
CA ASN A 21 -6.59 -11.00 -9.83
C ASN A 21 -6.33 -10.54 -11.27
N GLN A 22 -5.07 -10.32 -11.65
CA GLN A 22 -4.65 -9.75 -12.94
C GLN A 22 -5.30 -8.39 -13.25
N ASN A 23 -5.86 -7.71 -12.26
CA ASN A 23 -6.65 -6.49 -12.41
C ASN A 23 -6.19 -5.35 -11.48
N HIS A 24 -6.64 -4.12 -11.73
CA HIS A 24 -6.38 -2.98 -10.86
C HIS A 24 -7.33 -2.98 -9.66
N ILE A 25 -6.85 -2.55 -8.49
CA ILE A 25 -7.64 -2.59 -7.26
C ILE A 25 -8.53 -1.35 -7.14
N ARG A 26 -9.83 -1.54 -6.88
CA ARG A 26 -10.76 -0.43 -6.61
C ARG A 26 -10.51 0.14 -5.21
N LEU A 27 -10.77 1.43 -5.01
CA LEU A 27 -10.54 2.13 -3.73
C LEU A 27 -11.16 1.38 -2.53
N SER A 28 -12.43 1.03 -2.63
CA SER A 28 -13.17 0.33 -1.56
C SER A 28 -12.59 -1.04 -1.21
N VAL A 29 -11.96 -1.72 -2.18
CA VAL A 29 -11.29 -3.01 -1.97
C VAL A 29 -9.94 -2.79 -1.32
N LEU A 30 -9.19 -1.77 -1.75
CA LEU A 30 -7.93 -1.38 -1.14
C LEU A 30 -8.11 -1.01 0.34
N GLU A 31 -9.06 -0.12 0.63
CA GLU A 31 -9.39 0.28 2.00
C GLU A 31 -9.75 -0.91 2.88
N ARG A 32 -10.63 -1.79 2.41
CA ARG A 32 -11.03 -3.00 3.15
C ARG A 32 -9.85 -3.91 3.47
N ASN A 33 -8.95 -4.14 2.50
CA ASN A 33 -7.78 -4.98 2.72
C ASN A 33 -6.79 -4.34 3.69
N PHE A 34 -6.65 -3.01 3.64
CA PHE A 34 -5.82 -2.27 4.57
C PHE A 34 -6.36 -2.37 6.00
N TRP A 35 -7.67 -2.12 6.20
CA TRP A 35 -8.32 -2.24 7.50
C TRP A 35 -8.13 -3.62 8.11
N LYS A 36 -8.34 -4.69 7.33
CA LYS A 36 -8.11 -6.07 7.78
C LYS A 36 -6.67 -6.34 8.23
N ARG A 37 -5.67 -5.72 7.58
CA ARG A 37 -4.25 -5.90 7.97
C ARG A 37 -3.91 -5.16 9.26
N ILE A 38 -4.48 -3.98 9.48
CA ILE A 38 -4.20 -3.19 10.69
C ILE A 38 -5.10 -3.56 11.88
N GLU A 39 -6.21 -4.27 11.68
CA GLU A 39 -7.00 -4.83 12.78
C GLU A 39 -6.18 -5.78 13.68
N ALA A 40 -5.15 -6.42 13.13
CA ALA A 40 -4.21 -7.25 13.87
C ALA A 40 -3.04 -6.45 14.49
N ASP A 41 -2.92 -5.15 14.16
CA ASP A 41 -1.83 -4.26 14.56
C ASP A 41 -2.34 -3.36 15.71
N THR A 42 -1.96 -3.70 16.95
CA THR A 42 -2.42 -3.01 18.17
C THR A 42 -1.94 -1.56 18.29
N ASP A 43 -1.00 -1.13 17.45
CA ASP A 43 -0.34 0.16 17.56
C ASP A 43 -1.07 1.30 16.82
N LEU A 44 -2.07 0.98 15.99
CA LEU A 44 -2.77 1.99 15.20
C LEU A 44 -4.24 2.13 15.63
N HIS A 45 -4.59 3.27 16.21
CA HIS A 45 -6.00 3.62 16.36
C HIS A 45 -6.61 3.98 15.00
N VAL A 46 -7.81 3.47 14.71
CA VAL A 46 -8.52 3.62 13.42
C VAL A 46 -8.59 5.08 12.93
N GLY A 47 -8.74 6.05 13.85
CA GLY A 47 -8.76 7.48 13.52
C GLY A 47 -7.42 8.07 13.05
N GLN A 48 -6.29 7.41 13.31
CA GLN A 48 -4.94 7.89 12.97
C GLN A 48 -4.40 7.30 11.66
N ALA A 49 -5.08 6.31 11.09
CA ALA A 49 -4.61 5.61 9.90
C ALA A 49 -4.55 6.49 8.64
N ARG A 50 -5.44 7.49 8.55
CA ARG A 50 -5.51 8.50 7.46
C ARG A 50 -5.32 7.88 6.06
N ILE A 51 -5.93 6.73 5.79
CA ILE A 51 -5.65 5.93 4.59
C ILE A 51 -5.90 6.72 3.29
N GLY A 52 -6.97 7.53 3.23
CA GLY A 52 -7.28 8.34 2.05
C GLY A 52 -6.15 9.30 1.69
N GLU A 53 -5.59 9.99 2.68
CA GLU A 53 -4.46 10.89 2.47
C GLU A 53 -3.18 10.17 2.07
N ARG A 54 -2.91 9.00 2.67
CA ARG A 54 -1.77 8.17 2.26
C ARG A 54 -1.90 7.76 0.81
N ILE A 55 -3.07 7.30 0.37
CA ILE A 55 -3.33 6.97 -1.04
C ILE A 55 -3.12 8.20 -1.93
N THR A 56 -3.65 9.36 -1.54
CA THR A 56 -3.45 10.62 -2.27
C THR A 56 -1.96 10.96 -2.39
N ASN A 57 -1.21 10.89 -1.30
CA ASN A 57 0.22 11.19 -1.28
C ASN A 57 1.02 10.21 -2.16
N LEU A 58 0.74 8.91 -2.08
CA LEU A 58 1.37 7.90 -2.94
C LEU A 58 1.07 8.13 -4.42
N TYR A 59 -0.12 8.64 -4.75
CA TYR A 59 -0.49 9.02 -6.11
C TYR A 59 0.26 10.27 -6.57
N LEU A 60 0.29 11.32 -5.75
CA LEU A 60 1.01 12.57 -6.05
C LEU A 60 2.53 12.33 -6.19
N ASP A 61 3.10 11.43 -5.40
CA ASP A 61 4.50 11.03 -5.48
C ASP A 61 4.81 10.10 -6.66
N GLY A 62 3.79 9.70 -7.43
CA GLY A 62 3.92 8.84 -8.62
C GLY A 62 4.29 7.39 -8.29
N LEU A 63 4.03 6.92 -7.07
CA LEU A 63 4.26 5.53 -6.67
C LEU A 63 3.11 4.62 -7.13
N ILE A 64 1.90 5.19 -7.18
CA ILE A 64 0.71 4.52 -7.71
C ILE A 64 0.08 5.37 -8.81
N GLN A 65 -0.65 4.73 -9.70
CA GLN A 65 -1.49 5.39 -10.70
C GLN A 65 -2.91 4.84 -10.63
N ASN A 66 -3.91 5.64 -10.98
CA ASN A 66 -5.30 5.23 -11.07
C ASN A 66 -5.73 5.17 -12.54
N LYS A 67 -6.01 3.95 -13.05
CA LYS A 67 -6.49 3.67 -14.41
C LYS A 67 -7.59 2.62 -14.30
N ASP A 68 -8.81 3.05 -13.99
CA ASP A 68 -9.93 2.17 -13.60
C ASP A 68 -9.66 1.33 -12.34
N GLY A 69 -8.87 1.89 -11.42
CA GLY A 69 -8.35 1.22 -10.24
C GLY A 69 -6.87 1.53 -10.05
N TYR A 70 -6.37 1.27 -8.85
CA TYR A 70 -4.98 1.53 -8.49
C TYR A 70 -4.05 0.40 -8.94
N THR A 71 -2.87 0.79 -9.39
CA THR A 71 -1.76 -0.12 -9.70
C THR A 71 -0.42 0.56 -9.42
N LEU A 72 0.63 -0.23 -9.18
CA LEU A 72 1.97 0.30 -8.93
C LEU A 72 2.61 0.83 -10.22
N THR A 73 3.29 1.96 -10.11
CA THR A 73 4.23 2.41 -11.15
C THR A 73 5.55 1.63 -11.03
N LYS A 74 6.50 1.89 -11.94
CA LYS A 74 7.87 1.36 -11.81
C LYS A 74 8.52 1.83 -10.50
N LYS A 75 8.43 3.13 -10.22
CA LYS A 75 8.91 3.76 -8.98
C LYS A 75 8.27 3.13 -7.73
N GLY A 76 6.96 2.88 -7.77
CA GLY A 76 6.27 2.20 -6.66
C GLY A 76 6.77 0.80 -6.38
N ARG A 77 7.07 0.01 -7.42
CA ARG A 77 7.65 -1.33 -7.27
C ARG A 77 9.07 -1.30 -6.71
N GLU A 78 9.90 -0.37 -7.20
CA GLU A 78 11.26 -0.17 -6.69
C GLU A 78 11.24 0.25 -5.22
N GLN A 79 10.35 1.18 -4.87
CA GLN A 79 10.20 1.63 -3.49
C GLN A 79 9.75 0.49 -2.57
N LEU A 80 8.79 -0.33 -3.00
CA LEU A 80 8.30 -1.47 -2.23
C LEU A 80 9.40 -2.51 -1.91
N ALA A 81 10.51 -2.54 -2.66
CA ALA A 81 11.65 -3.40 -2.32
C ALA A 81 12.28 -3.04 -0.96
N PHE A 82 12.18 -1.78 -0.54
CA PHE A 82 12.69 -1.28 0.74
C PHE A 82 11.69 -1.41 1.90
N ALA A 83 10.61 -2.18 1.73
CA ALA A 83 9.65 -2.39 2.80
C ALA A 83 10.31 -3.07 4.01
N PRO A 84 9.91 -2.71 5.25
CA PRO A 84 10.60 -3.13 6.46
C PRO A 84 10.61 -4.66 6.66
N TRP A 85 9.59 -5.37 6.18
CA TRP A 85 9.51 -6.84 6.24
C TRP A 85 10.36 -7.56 5.20
N ASN A 86 10.94 -6.87 4.21
CA ASN A 86 11.87 -7.51 3.26
C ASN A 86 13.28 -7.67 3.85
N ASN A 87 13.62 -6.93 4.92
CA ASN A 87 14.91 -7.01 5.58
C ASN A 87 15.06 -8.26 6.46
N GLU A 88 13.98 -9.00 6.73
CA GLU A 88 14.03 -10.27 7.49
C GLU A 88 14.57 -11.46 6.66
N LEU A 89 14.76 -11.29 5.34
CA LEU A 89 15.34 -12.32 4.46
C LEU A 89 16.87 -12.27 4.36
N VAL A 90 17.52 -11.35 5.09
CA VAL A 90 18.98 -11.23 5.18
C VAL A 90 19.38 -11.23 6.65
N SER A 91 19.18 -12.36 7.33
CA SER A 91 19.76 -12.68 8.65
C SER A 91 19.96 -14.17 8.77
#